data_AF-A0A661BIP3-F1
#
_entry.id   AF-A0A661BIP3-F1
#
_cell.length_a   1.000
_cell.length_b   1.000
_cell.length_c   1.000
_cell.angle_alpha   90.00
_cell.angle_beta   90.00
_cell.angle_gamma   90.00
#
_symmetry.space_group_name_H-M   'P 1'
#
loop_
_entity.id
_entity.type
_entity.pdbx_description
1 polymer ?
#
loop_
_entity_poly.entity_id
_entity_poly.type
_entity_poly.pdbx_seq_one_letter_code
_entity_poly.pdbx_strand_id
1 'polypeptide(L)'
;MMRKLMFALLFCSLILAQSGKLNITFDPRVELLGIVEILAQHESSADKIFSADNQYLQSVENSFSKFKNHPAVDELKKLHLNGMNTDLLVKFMLHLSAPPKLELKYPLNDLFTGIPEDEAGEKKNMLISWLNNVRDFSEKSGFIKFYDQKSEFYQEIGMPLIKTLEAMDIIPPLEKFFGISKNEYNLILTPLFMGGYTAEIEEDKCFLIIGPTRNEDNLPHFCLHRTPPYVRQQFAYFFIQPMVDNHWEAFSKSSTLFHPIDDIMRKQGIPDWKNCVYWHLIYAAVNTAKENGLQRELDIISNVKFGFIYLLEIMDLIEISYLTNRDKYDTFANFLPTIARHLEDISNIPSDDFSDRISARVTATTSDLWKSAEENCKKLSYSDITLLLSLDIQSYPKQAENVFRCFMGTHSRDDEHYWMTQYQLGKVKYFQGELDSAEQIFNQYLKYQPQGEMASGAFWRLGQIKQQKGNYNEAKQLYEHALRIDPNLLQAKNSLNELLEIMEKE
;
A
#
# COMPACT_ATOMS: atom_id res chain seq x y z
N MET A 1 -28.05 -13.30 24.27
CA MET A 1 -28.31 -12.21 25.23
C MET A 1 -28.02 -10.90 24.52
N MET A 2 -29.07 -10.26 23.97
CA MET A 2 -28.99 -9.03 23.18
C MET A 2 -28.48 -7.87 24.06
N ARG A 3 -27.30 -7.33 23.76
CA ARG A 3 -26.88 -6.03 24.31
C ARG A 3 -27.66 -4.94 23.57
N LYS A 4 -28.54 -4.28 24.30
CA LYS A 4 -29.31 -3.12 23.86
C LYS A 4 -28.35 -1.99 23.46
N LEU A 5 -28.45 -1.52 22.21
CA LEU A 5 -27.90 -0.23 21.80
C LEU A 5 -28.64 0.85 22.60
N MET A 6 -27.89 1.60 23.41
CA MET A 6 -28.38 2.81 24.05
C MET A 6 -28.22 3.96 23.05
N PHE A 7 -29.34 4.45 22.53
CA PHE A 7 -29.38 5.72 21.78
C PHE A 7 -29.09 6.87 22.75
N ALA A 8 -27.87 7.39 22.70
CA ALA A 8 -27.55 8.72 23.19
C ALA A 8 -27.25 9.60 21.97
N LEU A 9 -28.08 10.63 21.76
CA LEU A 9 -27.87 11.69 20.78
C LEU A 9 -26.60 12.48 21.16
N LEU A 10 -25.46 12.01 20.68
CA LEU A 10 -24.21 12.73 20.56
C LEU A 10 -23.82 12.65 19.09
N PHE A 11 -23.82 13.78 18.39
CA PHE A 11 -23.26 13.90 17.04
C PHE A 11 -21.75 13.68 17.11
N CYS A 12 -21.35 12.42 17.20
CA CYS A 12 -19.97 11.95 17.09
C CYS A 12 -19.85 11.19 15.77
N SER A 13 -18.67 11.26 15.16
CA SER A 13 -18.27 10.38 14.06
C SER A 13 -18.74 8.94 14.29
N LEU A 14 -19.18 8.26 13.23
CA LEU A 14 -19.58 6.87 13.32
C LEU A 14 -18.33 6.03 13.64
N ILE A 15 -18.12 5.74 14.92
CA ILE A 15 -17.09 4.78 15.35
C ILE A 15 -17.55 3.42 14.89
N LEU A 16 -16.90 2.88 13.85
CA LEU A 16 -17.21 1.57 13.32
C LEU A 16 -16.60 0.47 14.18
N ALA A 17 -15.39 0.71 14.70
CA ALA A 17 -14.70 -0.21 15.59
C ALA A 17 -13.69 0.52 16.49
N GLN A 18 -13.41 -0.09 17.64
CA GLN A 18 -12.35 0.30 18.55
C GLN A 18 -11.63 -0.96 19.05
N SER A 19 -10.33 -1.05 18.78
CA SER A 19 -9.45 -2.12 19.27
C SER A 19 -8.30 -1.52 20.05
N GLY A 20 -8.39 -1.58 21.38
CA GLY A 20 -7.43 -0.90 22.26
C GLY A 20 -7.41 0.61 21.99
N LYS A 21 -6.26 1.12 21.53
CA LYS A 21 -6.06 2.54 21.17
C LYS A 21 -6.39 2.88 19.71
N LEU A 22 -6.71 1.88 18.88
CA LEU A 22 -7.06 2.06 17.48
C LEU A 22 -8.56 2.30 17.31
N ASN A 23 -8.91 3.51 16.88
CA ASN A 23 -10.26 3.90 16.49
C ASN A 23 -10.37 3.86 14.97
N ILE A 24 -11.36 3.17 14.42
CA ILE A 24 -11.64 3.12 12.98
C ILE A 24 -12.98 3.78 12.70
N THR A 25 -12.99 4.81 11.87
CA THR A 25 -14.17 5.66 11.65
C THR A 25 -14.32 6.05 10.18
N PHE A 26 -15.53 6.45 9.80
CA PHE A 26 -15.71 7.43 8.72
C PHE A 26 -15.93 8.77 9.40
N ASP A 27 -15.18 9.81 9.00
CA ASP A 27 -15.24 11.10 9.68
C ASP A 27 -16.09 12.10 8.88
N PRO A 28 -17.16 12.67 9.45
CA PRO A 28 -18.03 13.60 8.72
C PRO A 28 -17.31 14.90 8.30
N ARG A 29 -16.20 15.27 8.94
CA ARG A 29 -15.38 16.43 8.55
C ARG A 29 -14.64 16.13 7.24
N VAL A 30 -14.06 14.93 7.15
CA VAL A 30 -13.33 14.46 5.97
C VAL A 30 -14.29 14.19 4.81
N GLU A 31 -15.46 13.61 5.08
CA GLU A 31 -16.51 13.40 4.08
C GLU A 31 -17.03 14.72 3.51
N LEU A 32 -17.33 15.70 4.38
CA LEU A 32 -17.78 17.03 3.96
C LEU A 32 -16.75 17.70 3.05
N LEU A 33 -15.46 17.65 3.42
CA LEU A 33 -14.38 18.16 2.57
C LEU A 33 -14.37 17.45 1.21
N GLY A 34 -14.46 16.12 1.19
CA GLY A 34 -14.51 15.34 -0.05
C GLY A 34 -15.64 15.77 -0.98
N ILE A 35 -16.83 16.05 -0.46
CA ILE A 35 -17.97 16.53 -1.25
C ILE A 35 -17.69 17.93 -1.81
N VAL A 36 -17.17 18.85 -1.01
CA VAL A 36 -16.84 20.21 -1.48
C VAL A 36 -15.72 20.18 -2.53
N GLU A 37 -14.73 19.31 -2.36
CA GLU A 37 -13.67 19.03 -3.34
C GLU A 37 -14.24 18.52 -4.67
N ILE A 38 -15.11 17.50 -4.63
CA ILE A 38 -15.77 16.96 -5.84
C ILE A 38 -16.56 18.04 -6.58
N LEU A 39 -17.26 18.93 -5.87
CA LEU A 39 -17.98 20.03 -6.51
C LEU A 39 -17.05 21.12 -7.05
N ALA A 40 -15.89 21.33 -6.42
CA ALA A 40 -14.90 22.33 -6.83
C ALA A 40 -14.11 21.90 -8.06
N GLN A 41 -13.97 20.60 -8.27
CA GLN A 41 -13.22 20.01 -9.38
C GLN A 41 -14.15 19.69 -10.55
N HIS A 42 -14.09 20.50 -11.63
CA HIS A 42 -14.55 20.08 -12.95
C HIS A 42 -13.30 19.67 -13.77
N GLU A 43 -13.13 18.35 -13.94
CA GLU A 43 -12.34 17.67 -14.98
C GLU A 43 -10.84 17.35 -14.79
N SER A 44 -10.08 17.86 -13.81
CA SER A 44 -8.61 17.63 -13.83
C SER A 44 -7.89 17.12 -12.58
N SER A 45 -8.52 16.98 -11.41
CA SER A 45 -7.77 16.57 -10.19
C SER A 45 -8.45 15.54 -9.28
N ALA A 46 -9.60 15.00 -9.69
CA ALA A 46 -10.00 13.69 -9.20
C ALA A 46 -9.11 12.72 -9.97
N ASP A 47 -8.00 12.28 -9.36
CA ASP A 47 -7.33 11.08 -9.83
C ASP A 47 -8.42 10.06 -10.17
N LYS A 48 -8.40 9.59 -11.42
CA LYS A 48 -9.47 8.89 -12.16
C LYS A 48 -9.91 7.54 -11.55
N ILE A 49 -10.11 7.47 -10.25
CA ILE A 49 -10.37 6.25 -9.49
C ILE A 49 -11.87 5.97 -9.40
N PHE A 50 -12.72 6.94 -9.71
CA PHE A 50 -14.17 6.73 -9.72
C PHE A 50 -14.71 6.97 -11.13
N SER A 51 -14.87 5.87 -11.86
CA SER A 51 -15.57 5.81 -13.13
C SER A 51 -17.04 6.24 -12.97
N ALA A 52 -17.73 6.39 -14.10
CA ALA A 52 -19.19 6.60 -14.14
C ALA A 52 -19.99 5.53 -13.37
N ASP A 53 -19.37 4.43 -12.94
CA ASP A 53 -20.01 3.30 -12.26
C ASP A 53 -19.93 3.37 -10.72
N ASN A 54 -19.30 4.37 -10.09
CA ASN A 54 -19.31 4.50 -8.63
C ASN A 54 -20.69 5.01 -8.14
N GLN A 55 -21.49 4.10 -7.57
CA GLN A 55 -22.84 4.42 -7.07
C GLN A 55 -22.83 5.43 -5.92
N TYR A 56 -21.79 5.43 -5.09
CA TYR A 56 -21.68 6.39 -4.00
C TYR A 56 -21.42 7.81 -4.51
N LEU A 57 -20.50 7.95 -5.48
CA LEU A 57 -20.23 9.22 -6.14
C LEU A 57 -21.49 9.75 -6.85
N GLN A 58 -22.23 8.90 -7.57
CA GLN A 58 -23.53 9.28 -8.15
C GLN A 58 -24.51 9.77 -7.08
N SER A 59 -24.56 9.12 -5.91
CA SER A 59 -25.41 9.56 -4.80
C SER A 59 -25.00 10.93 -4.27
N VAL A 60 -23.70 11.25 -4.24
CA VAL A 60 -23.18 12.56 -3.87
C VAL A 60 -23.57 13.60 -4.93
N GLU A 61 -23.31 13.32 -6.21
CA GLU A 61 -23.66 14.23 -7.31
C GLU A 61 -25.17 14.54 -7.35
N ASN A 62 -26.01 13.52 -7.22
CA ASN A 62 -27.47 13.69 -7.18
C ASN A 62 -27.93 14.55 -6.00
N SER A 63 -27.24 14.48 -4.86
CA SER A 63 -27.62 15.21 -3.65
C SER A 63 -27.10 16.65 -3.64
N PHE A 64 -25.89 16.88 -4.17
CA PHE A 64 -25.14 18.12 -3.96
C PHE A 64 -24.87 18.94 -5.23
N SER A 65 -25.15 18.43 -6.43
CA SER A 65 -24.88 19.14 -7.70
C SER A 65 -25.52 20.53 -7.80
N LYS A 66 -26.67 20.77 -7.14
CA LYS A 66 -27.31 22.09 -7.07
C LYS A 66 -26.47 23.15 -6.32
N PHE A 67 -25.46 22.73 -5.57
CA PHE A 67 -24.54 23.59 -4.82
C PHE A 67 -23.19 23.81 -5.51
N LYS A 68 -23.03 23.46 -6.79
CA LYS A 68 -21.78 23.67 -7.55
C LYS A 68 -21.27 25.12 -7.56
N ASN A 69 -22.18 26.10 -7.42
CA ASN A 69 -21.86 27.53 -7.38
C ASN A 69 -21.98 28.11 -5.96
N HIS A 70 -21.90 27.25 -4.92
CA HIS A 70 -21.93 27.71 -3.54
C HIS A 70 -20.61 28.41 -3.20
N PRO A 71 -20.59 29.49 -2.38
CA PRO A 71 -19.37 30.18 -2.00
C PRO A 71 -18.25 29.27 -1.46
N ALA A 72 -18.61 28.24 -0.70
CA ALA A 72 -17.66 27.22 -0.20
C ALA A 72 -16.90 26.51 -1.32
N VAL A 73 -17.57 26.22 -2.43
CA VAL A 73 -17.02 25.53 -3.59
C VAL A 73 -16.13 26.47 -4.40
N ASP A 74 -16.62 27.69 -4.66
CA ASP A 74 -15.87 28.67 -5.45
C ASP A 74 -14.64 29.22 -4.74
N GLU A 75 -14.71 29.37 -3.42
CA GLU A 75 -13.56 29.78 -2.61
C GLU A 75 -12.54 28.64 -2.48
N LEU A 76 -12.98 27.38 -2.38
CA LEU A 76 -12.05 26.24 -2.39
C LEU A 76 -11.19 26.21 -3.67
N LYS A 77 -11.78 26.49 -4.85
CA LYS A 77 -11.02 26.63 -6.10
C LYS A 77 -9.91 27.68 -5.98
N LYS A 78 -10.19 28.80 -5.29
CA LYS A 78 -9.19 29.84 -5.03
C LYS A 78 -8.13 29.37 -4.04
N LEU A 79 -8.49 28.61 -3.00
CA LEU A 79 -7.53 28.06 -2.06
C LEU A 79 -6.51 27.16 -2.79
N HIS A 80 -6.99 26.28 -3.67
CA HIS A 80 -6.13 25.42 -4.50
C HIS A 80 -5.19 26.24 -5.40
N LEU A 81 -5.70 27.30 -6.04
CA LEU A 81 -4.86 28.21 -6.84
C LEU A 81 -3.78 28.92 -6.02
N ASN A 82 -3.95 29.02 -4.69
CA ASN A 82 -2.96 29.57 -3.75
C ASN A 82 -2.13 28.47 -3.06
N GLY A 83 -2.09 27.26 -3.63
CA GLY A 83 -1.22 26.18 -3.17
C GLY A 83 -1.70 25.45 -1.90
N MET A 84 -2.95 25.65 -1.46
CA MET A 84 -3.54 24.83 -0.40
C MET A 84 -4.03 23.51 -1.00
N ASN A 85 -3.22 22.46 -0.84
CA ASN A 85 -3.56 21.12 -1.32
C ASN A 85 -4.53 20.39 -0.37
N THR A 86 -5.07 19.27 -0.83
CA THR A 86 -5.99 18.43 -0.05
C THR A 86 -5.37 17.90 1.25
N ASP A 87 -4.06 17.64 1.31
CA ASP A 87 -3.38 17.22 2.56
C ASP A 87 -3.52 18.28 3.67
N LEU A 88 -3.23 19.54 3.35
CA LEU A 88 -3.37 20.66 4.27
C LEU A 88 -4.84 20.86 4.67
N LEU A 89 -5.77 20.74 3.73
CA LEU A 89 -7.21 20.88 4.02
C LEU A 89 -7.72 19.75 4.92
N VAL A 90 -7.33 18.50 4.69
CA VAL A 90 -7.67 17.36 5.55
C VAL A 90 -7.15 17.61 6.98
N LYS A 91 -5.86 17.99 7.12
CA LYS A 91 -5.26 18.34 8.41
C LYS A 91 -6.03 19.46 9.11
N PHE A 92 -6.39 20.52 8.38
CA PHE A 92 -7.20 21.62 8.91
C PHE A 92 -8.56 21.12 9.43
N MET A 93 -9.26 20.29 8.66
CA MET A 93 -10.57 19.75 9.08
C MET A 93 -10.50 18.95 10.37
N LEU A 94 -9.39 18.24 10.64
CA LEU A 94 -9.20 17.50 11.89
C LEU A 94 -9.07 18.40 13.13
N HIS A 95 -8.74 19.68 12.96
CA HIS A 95 -8.70 20.68 14.04
C HIS A 95 -10.08 21.20 14.45
N LEU A 96 -11.14 20.75 13.79
CA LEU A 96 -12.49 21.26 13.95
C LEU A 96 -13.40 20.25 14.66
N SER A 97 -14.48 20.74 15.27
CA SER A 97 -15.59 19.91 15.75
C SER A 97 -16.33 19.27 14.57
N ALA A 98 -17.24 18.34 14.86
CA ALA A 98 -18.15 17.81 13.85
C ALA A 98 -18.96 18.94 13.17
N PRO A 99 -19.30 18.78 11.88
CA PRO A 99 -20.28 19.64 11.20
C PRO A 99 -21.67 19.54 11.87
N PRO A 100 -22.56 20.53 11.67
CA PRO A 100 -22.35 21.72 10.84
C PRO A 100 -21.52 22.81 11.52
N LYS A 101 -21.31 22.71 12.84
CA LYS A 101 -20.68 23.77 13.64
C LYS A 101 -19.23 24.03 13.28
N LEU A 102 -18.45 22.97 13.05
CA LEU A 102 -17.02 23.05 12.70
C LEU A 102 -16.24 24.09 13.56
N GLU A 103 -16.46 24.08 14.88
CA GLU A 103 -15.77 24.97 15.82
C GLU A 103 -14.30 24.57 15.92
N LEU A 104 -13.38 25.54 16.00
CA LEU A 104 -11.96 25.24 16.19
C LEU A 104 -11.76 24.58 17.56
N LYS A 105 -11.35 23.31 17.55
CA LYS A 105 -11.07 22.51 18.75
C LYS A 105 -9.62 22.58 19.17
N TYR A 106 -8.73 22.65 18.19
CA TYR A 106 -7.29 22.56 18.38
C TYR A 106 -6.58 23.74 17.69
N PRO A 107 -5.45 24.23 18.22
CA PRO A 107 -4.71 25.33 17.62
C PRO A 107 -4.12 24.93 16.26
N LEU A 108 -4.08 25.86 15.30
CA LEU A 108 -3.59 25.60 13.93
C LEU A 108 -2.06 25.75 13.78
N ASN A 109 -1.31 25.73 14.88
CA ASN A 109 0.12 26.07 14.87
C ASN A 109 0.93 25.06 14.04
N ASP A 110 0.56 23.79 14.12
CA ASP A 110 1.29 22.68 13.50
C ASP A 110 0.95 22.53 12.00
N LEU A 111 -0.13 23.19 11.54
CA LEU A 111 -0.58 23.11 10.15
C LEU A 111 0.37 23.79 9.16
N PHE A 112 1.10 24.80 9.62
CA PHE A 112 1.97 25.64 8.80
C PHE A 112 3.45 25.55 9.20
N THR A 113 3.84 24.48 9.89
CA THR A 113 5.26 24.27 10.25
C THR A 113 6.13 24.26 8.99
N GLY A 114 7.19 25.07 8.99
CA GLY A 114 8.10 25.22 7.85
C GLY A 114 7.66 26.24 6.79
N ILE A 115 6.52 26.91 6.98
CA ILE A 115 6.05 28.02 6.12
C ILE A 115 6.42 29.35 6.79
N PRO A 116 6.92 30.37 6.05
CA PRO A 116 7.16 31.71 6.57
C PRO A 116 5.94 32.29 7.31
N GLU A 117 6.17 33.04 8.40
CA GLU A 117 5.09 33.48 9.30
C GLU A 117 4.04 34.38 8.62
N ASP A 118 4.47 35.22 7.69
CA ASP A 118 3.62 36.07 6.87
C ASP A 118 2.71 35.25 5.93
N GLU A 119 3.30 34.29 5.21
CA GLU A 119 2.55 33.38 4.34
C GLU A 119 1.60 32.48 5.14
N ALA A 120 2.05 31.98 6.30
CA ALA A 120 1.23 31.18 7.20
C ALA A 120 0.03 31.98 7.73
N GLY A 121 0.24 33.25 8.09
CA GLY A 121 -0.81 34.16 8.53
C GLY A 121 -1.88 34.40 7.46
N GLU A 122 -1.46 34.62 6.20
CA GLU A 122 -2.36 34.77 5.07
C GLU A 122 -3.19 33.51 4.83
N LYS A 123 -2.54 32.33 4.71
CA LYS A 123 -3.23 31.05 4.51
C LYS A 123 -4.22 30.74 5.64
N LYS A 124 -3.85 31.02 6.89
CA LYS A 124 -4.74 30.86 8.05
C LYS A 124 -5.99 31.72 7.91
N ASN A 125 -5.86 32.98 7.50
CA ASN A 125 -7.01 33.87 7.30
C ASN A 125 -7.92 33.37 6.17
N MET A 126 -7.35 32.86 5.07
CA MET A 126 -8.10 32.25 3.97
C MET A 126 -8.89 31.02 4.43
N LEU A 127 -8.28 30.12 5.23
CA LEU A 127 -8.97 28.95 5.79
C LEU A 127 -10.13 29.35 6.72
N ILE A 128 -9.93 30.35 7.57
CA ILE A 128 -10.98 30.82 8.50
C ILE A 128 -12.13 31.49 7.73
N SER A 129 -11.83 32.25 6.68
CA SER A 129 -12.84 32.81 5.77
C SER A 129 -13.66 31.70 5.13
N TRP A 130 -12.98 30.74 4.50
CA TRP A 130 -13.59 29.60 3.84
C TRP A 130 -14.44 28.74 4.78
N LEU A 131 -13.99 28.54 6.02
CA LEU A 131 -14.70 27.75 7.04
C LEU A 131 -16.13 28.23 7.28
N ASN A 132 -16.37 29.56 7.25
CA ASN A 132 -17.73 30.09 7.41
C ASN A 132 -18.65 29.67 6.25
N ASN A 133 -18.12 29.65 5.03
CA ASN A 133 -18.86 29.18 3.87
C ASN A 133 -19.07 27.65 3.92
N VAL A 134 -18.13 26.88 4.46
CA VAL A 134 -18.30 25.43 4.64
C VAL A 134 -19.39 25.11 5.68
N ARG A 135 -19.49 25.89 6.77
CA ARG A 135 -20.59 25.78 7.74
C ARG A 135 -21.95 26.03 7.07
N ASP A 136 -22.06 27.12 6.33
CA ASP A 136 -23.28 27.49 5.57
C ASP A 136 -23.64 26.41 4.54
N PHE A 137 -22.65 25.86 3.82
CA PHE A 137 -22.83 24.74 2.91
C PHE A 137 -23.38 23.52 3.65
N SER A 138 -22.78 23.12 4.77
CA SER A 138 -23.20 21.95 5.55
C SER A 138 -24.65 22.05 6.01
N GLU A 139 -25.10 23.25 6.41
CA GLU A 139 -26.48 23.49 6.83
C GLU A 139 -27.44 23.48 5.64
N LYS A 140 -27.20 24.29 4.62
CA LYS A 140 -28.12 24.46 3.47
C LYS A 140 -28.22 23.22 2.62
N SER A 141 -27.15 22.44 2.52
CA SER A 141 -27.13 21.19 1.75
C SER A 141 -27.82 20.04 2.46
N GLY A 142 -28.06 20.14 3.77
CA GLY A 142 -28.52 19.01 4.56
C GLY A 142 -27.47 17.91 4.67
N PHE A 143 -26.18 18.25 4.61
CA PHE A 143 -25.06 17.31 4.63
C PHE A 143 -25.16 16.29 5.76
N ILE A 144 -25.47 16.73 6.98
CA ILE A 144 -25.56 15.84 8.15
C ILE A 144 -26.63 14.76 7.95
N LYS A 145 -27.81 15.15 7.43
CA LYS A 145 -28.87 14.20 7.15
C LYS A 145 -28.46 13.19 6.08
N PHE A 146 -27.78 13.66 5.03
CA PHE A 146 -27.23 12.79 4.00
C PHE A 146 -26.22 11.80 4.61
N TYR A 147 -25.27 12.30 5.42
CA TYR A 147 -24.24 11.50 6.06
C TYR A 147 -24.83 10.42 6.98
N ASP A 148 -25.80 10.78 7.83
CA ASP A 148 -26.46 9.84 8.75
C ASP A 148 -27.21 8.73 7.99
N GLN A 149 -27.79 9.05 6.82
CA GLN A 149 -28.46 8.09 5.95
C GLN A 149 -27.50 7.11 5.26
N LYS A 150 -26.18 7.36 5.28
CA LYS A 150 -25.14 6.51 4.68
C LYS A 150 -24.48 5.54 5.67
N SER A 151 -24.97 5.45 6.91
CA SER A 151 -24.41 4.54 7.93
C SER A 151 -24.29 3.08 7.47
N GLU A 152 -25.33 2.53 6.84
CA GLU A 152 -25.30 1.15 6.31
C GLU A 152 -24.24 0.98 5.20
N PHE A 153 -24.11 1.98 4.32
CA PHE A 153 -23.10 1.98 3.26
C PHE A 153 -21.67 2.00 3.84
N TYR A 154 -21.40 2.86 4.83
CA TYR A 154 -20.09 2.92 5.47
C TYR A 154 -19.73 1.60 6.16
N GLN A 155 -20.70 0.94 6.79
CA GLN A 155 -20.51 -0.39 7.36
C GLN A 155 -20.19 -1.42 6.28
N GLU A 156 -20.93 -1.43 5.17
CA GLU A 156 -20.72 -2.37 4.07
C GLU A 156 -19.29 -2.31 3.51
N ILE A 157 -18.79 -1.10 3.22
CA ILE A 157 -17.44 -0.94 2.62
C ILE A 157 -16.30 -1.05 3.65
N GLY A 158 -16.55 -0.73 4.92
CA GLY A 158 -15.53 -0.68 5.97
C GLY A 158 -15.33 -2.00 6.72
N MET A 159 -16.40 -2.76 6.96
CA MET A 159 -16.36 -3.93 7.85
C MET A 159 -15.37 -5.04 7.44
N PRO A 160 -15.19 -5.36 6.13
CA PRO A 160 -14.18 -6.34 5.73
C PRO A 160 -12.76 -5.95 6.15
N LEU A 161 -12.38 -4.68 5.97
CA LEU A 161 -11.08 -4.16 6.38
C LEU A 161 -10.95 -4.14 7.89
N ILE A 162 -11.98 -3.68 8.60
CA ILE A 162 -12.00 -3.61 10.07
C ILE A 162 -11.70 -4.98 10.68
N LYS A 163 -12.40 -6.03 10.26
CA LYS A 163 -12.16 -7.40 10.74
C LYS A 163 -10.73 -7.87 10.50
N THR A 164 -10.15 -7.47 9.36
CA THR A 164 -8.77 -7.80 9.02
C THR A 164 -7.78 -7.08 9.93
N LEU A 165 -7.99 -5.78 10.20
CA LEU A 165 -7.14 -4.97 11.07
C LEU A 165 -7.21 -5.44 12.53
N GLU A 166 -8.40 -5.78 13.02
CA GLU A 166 -8.61 -6.32 14.37
C GLU A 166 -7.86 -7.63 14.58
N ALA A 167 -7.80 -8.50 13.56
CA ALA A 167 -7.06 -9.76 13.64
C ALA A 167 -5.53 -9.61 13.65
N MET A 168 -5.01 -8.46 13.18
CA MET A 168 -3.56 -8.23 13.05
C MET A 168 -2.91 -7.57 14.26
N ASP A 169 -3.69 -7.07 15.21
CA ASP A 169 -3.24 -6.38 16.43
C ASP A 169 -2.08 -5.39 16.19
N ILE A 170 -2.31 -4.36 15.36
CA ILE A 170 -1.25 -3.52 14.78
C ILE A 170 -0.47 -2.71 15.84
N ILE A 171 -1.14 -2.19 16.86
CA ILE A 171 -0.57 -1.18 17.77
C ILE A 171 0.39 -1.77 18.81
N PRO A 172 0.04 -2.81 19.58
CA PRO A 172 0.89 -3.28 20.68
C PRO A 172 2.30 -3.74 20.24
N PRO A 173 2.49 -4.46 19.11
CA PRO A 173 3.81 -4.80 18.61
C PRO A 173 4.66 -3.57 18.26
N LEU A 174 4.05 -2.50 17.72
CA LEU A 174 4.75 -1.25 17.40
C LEU A 174 5.18 -0.53 18.68
N GLU A 175 4.28 -0.32 19.64
CA GLU A 175 4.63 0.35 20.91
C GLU A 175 5.70 -0.42 21.68
N LYS A 176 5.60 -1.76 21.72
CA LYS A 176 6.61 -2.64 22.31
C LYS A 176 7.97 -2.47 21.62
N PHE A 177 7.97 -2.39 20.29
CA PHE A 177 9.18 -2.15 19.51
C PHE A 177 9.78 -0.78 19.84
N PHE A 178 9.01 0.29 19.79
CA PHE A 178 9.54 1.65 19.99
C PHE A 178 9.86 2.00 21.45
N GLY A 179 9.28 1.28 22.42
CA GLY A 179 9.45 1.55 23.84
C GLY A 179 8.68 2.78 24.34
N ILE A 180 7.83 3.36 23.49
CA ILE A 180 6.95 4.47 23.82
C ILE A 180 5.56 4.20 23.24
N SER A 181 4.57 4.93 23.73
CA SER A 181 3.17 4.73 23.41
C SER A 181 2.55 6.07 23.00
N LYS A 182 1.62 6.04 22.04
CA LYS A 182 0.82 7.22 21.68
C LYS A 182 -0.51 7.18 22.41
N ASN A 183 -1.20 8.31 22.49
CA ASN A 183 -2.47 8.40 23.22
C ASN A 183 -3.59 7.72 22.43
N GLU A 184 -3.72 8.04 21.14
CA GLU A 184 -4.79 7.54 20.28
C GLU A 184 -4.30 7.34 18.84
N TYR A 185 -4.80 6.27 18.21
CA TYR A 185 -4.59 6.00 16.78
C TYR A 185 -5.93 6.03 16.08
N ASN A 186 -6.11 6.97 15.17
CA ASN A 186 -7.38 7.22 14.49
C ASN A 186 -7.21 6.90 13.00
N LEU A 187 -7.74 5.76 12.55
CA LEU A 187 -7.86 5.42 11.14
C LEU A 187 -9.20 5.93 10.61
N ILE A 188 -9.15 6.91 9.73
CA ILE A 188 -10.31 7.46 9.04
C ILE A 188 -10.37 6.86 7.64
N LEU A 189 -11.45 6.17 7.34
CA LEU A 189 -11.75 5.70 6.00
C LEU A 189 -12.53 6.79 5.24
N THR A 190 -12.17 7.02 3.98
CA THR A 190 -12.90 7.93 3.08
C THR A 190 -13.19 7.23 1.75
N PRO A 191 -14.43 7.25 1.24
CA PRO A 191 -14.76 6.67 -0.05
C PRO A 191 -14.58 7.65 -1.23
N LEU A 192 -14.29 8.93 -0.96
CA LEU A 192 -14.43 10.01 -1.95
C LEU A 192 -13.14 10.44 -2.64
N PHE A 193 -11.97 10.08 -2.09
CA PHE A 193 -10.69 10.45 -2.67
C PHE A 193 -9.60 9.46 -2.25
N MET A 194 -8.46 9.50 -2.95
CA MET A 194 -7.27 8.73 -2.54
C MET A 194 -6.83 9.20 -1.15
N GLY A 195 -6.69 8.26 -0.22
CA GLY A 195 -6.07 8.57 1.07
C GLY A 195 -4.57 8.36 1.05
N GLY A 196 -3.98 8.44 2.23
CA GLY A 196 -2.54 8.48 2.49
C GLY A 196 -2.11 9.73 3.26
N TYR A 197 -3.04 10.40 3.93
CA TYR A 197 -2.77 11.62 4.70
C TYR A 197 -2.57 11.27 6.17
N THR A 198 -1.57 11.89 6.79
CA THR A 198 -1.24 11.70 8.21
C THR A 198 -1.26 13.04 8.95
N ALA A 199 -1.82 13.06 10.15
CA ALA A 199 -1.77 14.23 11.03
C ALA A 199 -1.53 13.79 12.48
N GLU A 200 -0.72 14.55 13.21
CA GLU A 200 -0.61 14.41 14.66
C GLU A 200 -1.14 15.69 15.30
N ILE A 201 -2.06 15.58 16.25
CA ILE A 201 -2.75 16.72 16.87
C ILE A 201 -2.78 16.52 18.38
N GLU A 202 -2.44 17.57 19.15
CA GLU A 202 -2.48 17.64 20.63
C GLU A 202 -2.10 16.33 21.37
N GLU A 203 -0.84 16.25 21.81
CA GLU A 203 -0.34 15.17 22.68
C GLU A 203 -0.61 13.76 22.10
N ASP A 204 0.15 13.38 21.06
CA ASP A 204 0.22 11.99 20.60
C ASP A 204 -1.11 11.39 20.06
N LYS A 205 -2.02 12.20 19.50
CA LYS A 205 -3.16 11.68 18.72
C LYS A 205 -2.80 11.59 17.25
N CYS A 206 -2.62 10.37 16.77
CA CYS A 206 -2.25 10.06 15.40
C CYS A 206 -3.52 9.88 14.55
N PHE A 207 -3.60 10.55 13.41
CA PHE A 207 -4.68 10.43 12.43
C PHE A 207 -4.11 9.94 11.10
N LEU A 208 -4.68 8.87 10.57
CA LEU A 208 -4.36 8.32 9.26
C LEU A 208 -5.65 8.25 8.43
N ILE A 209 -5.66 8.89 7.28
CA ILE A 209 -6.81 8.94 6.38
C ILE A 209 -6.51 8.06 5.18
N ILE A 210 -7.33 7.04 4.92
CA ILE A 210 -7.14 6.09 3.82
C ILE A 210 -8.36 6.07 2.91
N GLY A 211 -8.09 6.05 1.60
CA GLY A 211 -9.08 5.90 0.54
C GLY A 211 -9.13 4.48 -0.02
N PRO A 212 -10.13 4.16 -0.85
CA PRO A 212 -10.22 2.87 -1.51
C PRO A 212 -9.07 2.68 -2.51
N THR A 213 -8.77 1.42 -2.79
CA THR A 213 -7.70 1.04 -3.73
C THR A 213 -8.19 0.76 -5.15
N ARG A 214 -9.49 0.46 -5.29
CA ARG A 214 -10.20 0.20 -6.55
C ARG A 214 -11.71 0.34 -6.31
N ASN A 215 -12.50 0.26 -7.39
CA ASN A 215 -13.92 -0.06 -7.29
C ASN A 215 -14.14 -1.54 -7.63
N GLU A 216 -15.08 -2.17 -6.94
CA GLU A 216 -15.51 -3.54 -7.16
C GLU A 216 -17.02 -3.58 -7.00
N ASP A 217 -17.74 -4.18 -7.95
CA ASP A 217 -19.21 -4.21 -7.98
C ASP A 217 -19.87 -2.83 -7.75
N ASN A 218 -19.31 -1.78 -8.37
CA ASN A 218 -19.77 -0.38 -8.26
C ASN A 218 -19.59 0.27 -6.88
N LEU A 219 -18.86 -0.39 -5.96
CA LEU A 219 -18.57 0.08 -4.62
C LEU A 219 -17.07 0.37 -4.43
N PRO A 220 -16.71 1.39 -3.62
CA PRO A 220 -15.34 1.61 -3.17
C PRO A 220 -14.80 0.41 -2.38
N HIS A 221 -13.65 -0.14 -2.80
CA HIS A 221 -13.04 -1.31 -2.15
C HIS A 221 -11.67 -0.99 -1.54
N PHE A 222 -11.52 -1.26 -0.24
CA PHE A 222 -10.25 -1.23 0.48
C PHE A 222 -9.55 -2.59 0.41
N CYS A 223 -8.38 -2.64 -0.24
CA CYS A 223 -7.68 -3.90 -0.47
C CYS A 223 -7.19 -4.55 0.82
N LEU A 224 -7.79 -5.69 1.18
CA LEU A 224 -7.52 -6.40 2.44
C LEU A 224 -6.08 -6.90 2.61
N HIS A 225 -5.34 -7.14 1.52
CA HIS A 225 -3.94 -7.58 1.60
C HIS A 225 -2.92 -6.43 1.50
N ARG A 226 -3.32 -5.23 1.04
CA ARG A 226 -2.42 -4.07 0.91
C ARG A 226 -2.61 -3.02 2.00
N THR A 227 -3.86 -2.77 2.39
CA THR A 227 -4.19 -1.70 3.32
C THR A 227 -3.65 -1.95 4.74
N PRO A 228 -3.76 -3.16 5.33
CA PRO A 228 -3.25 -3.37 6.69
C PRO A 228 -1.72 -3.22 6.85
N PRO A 229 -0.86 -3.75 5.95
CA PRO A 229 0.57 -3.45 5.99
C PRO A 229 0.87 -1.94 5.88
N TYR A 230 0.13 -1.24 5.02
CA TYR A 230 0.27 0.21 4.86
C TYR A 230 -0.13 0.97 6.13
N VAL A 231 -1.26 0.60 6.77
CA VAL A 231 -1.68 1.18 8.06
C VAL A 231 -0.58 1.04 9.12
N ARG A 232 0.02 -0.16 9.22
CA ARG A 232 1.14 -0.40 10.15
C ARG A 232 2.35 0.49 9.86
N GLN A 233 2.71 0.67 8.59
CA GLN A 233 3.83 1.53 8.17
C GLN A 233 3.55 3.00 8.50
N GLN A 234 2.36 3.50 8.21
CA GLN A 234 1.96 4.87 8.51
C GLN A 234 1.90 5.12 10.02
N PHE A 235 1.46 4.15 10.82
CA PHE A 235 1.52 4.31 12.28
C PHE A 235 2.95 4.26 12.84
N ALA A 236 3.86 3.48 12.24
CA ALA A 236 5.28 3.53 12.57
C ALA A 236 5.92 4.90 12.24
N TYR A 237 5.44 5.57 11.18
CA TYR A 237 5.93 6.90 10.78
C TYR A 237 5.81 7.94 11.90
N PHE A 238 4.70 7.96 12.66
CA PHE A 238 4.50 8.88 13.79
C PHE A 238 5.54 8.75 14.91
N PHE A 239 6.18 7.59 15.03
CA PHE A 239 7.29 7.42 15.97
C PHE A 239 8.61 7.85 15.33
N ILE A 240 8.84 7.44 14.08
CA ILE A 240 10.14 7.58 13.44
C ILE A 240 10.44 9.01 13.02
N GLN A 241 9.46 9.74 12.47
CA GLN A 241 9.68 11.10 12.00
C GLN A 241 10.26 12.02 13.09
N PRO A 242 9.62 12.20 14.26
CA PRO A 242 10.17 13.07 15.30
C PRO A 242 11.50 12.54 15.86
N MET A 243 11.67 11.22 15.96
CA MET A 243 12.92 10.64 16.45
C MET A 243 14.09 10.94 15.49
N VAL A 244 13.90 10.76 14.18
CA VAL A 244 14.93 11.07 13.18
C VAL A 244 15.18 12.57 13.09
N ASP A 245 14.14 13.40 13.18
CA ASP A 245 14.27 14.85 13.16
C ASP A 245 15.17 15.35 14.30
N ASN A 246 14.94 14.84 15.51
CA ASN A 246 15.75 15.15 16.69
C ASN A 246 17.19 14.60 16.62
N HIS A 247 17.46 13.67 15.71
CA HIS A 247 18.79 13.08 15.49
C HIS A 247 19.37 13.41 14.10
N TRP A 248 18.79 14.38 13.39
CA TRP A 248 19.08 14.58 11.97
C TRP A 248 20.54 14.94 11.71
N GLU A 249 21.18 15.69 12.60
CA GLU A 249 22.61 16.02 12.50
C GLU A 249 23.47 14.76 12.35
N ALA A 250 23.17 13.68 13.08
CA ALA A 250 23.90 12.43 12.97
C ALA A 250 23.65 11.72 11.63
N PHE A 251 22.39 11.63 11.19
CA PHE A 251 22.04 10.99 9.91
C PHE A 251 22.47 11.77 8.67
N SER A 252 22.59 13.10 8.76
CA SER A 252 23.00 13.93 7.62
C SER A 252 24.43 13.64 7.15
N LYS A 253 25.28 13.07 8.02
CA LYS A 253 26.67 12.70 7.70
C LYS A 253 26.78 11.58 6.67
N SER A 254 25.76 10.73 6.59
CA SER A 254 25.69 9.64 5.61
C SER A 254 24.87 10.00 4.36
N SER A 255 24.65 11.28 4.07
CA SER A 255 23.79 11.73 2.96
C SER A 255 24.25 11.31 1.57
N THR A 256 25.55 11.01 1.42
CA THR A 256 26.13 10.44 0.20
C THR A 256 25.55 9.07 -0.16
N LEU A 257 25.04 8.31 0.83
CA LEU A 257 24.36 7.02 0.62
C LEU A 257 23.08 7.12 -0.21
N PHE A 258 22.55 8.33 -0.43
CA PHE A 258 21.40 8.50 -1.30
C PHE A 258 21.76 8.36 -2.78
N HIS A 259 22.97 8.77 -3.19
CA HIS A 259 23.35 8.84 -4.60
C HIS A 259 23.20 7.52 -5.37
N PRO A 260 23.57 6.34 -4.83
CA PRO A 260 23.43 5.07 -5.55
C PRO A 260 21.97 4.62 -5.77
N ILE A 261 21.02 5.20 -5.04
CA ILE A 261 19.61 4.76 -5.05
C ILE A 261 18.63 5.87 -5.42
N ASP A 262 19.11 7.09 -5.72
CA ASP A 262 18.27 8.27 -5.84
C ASP A 262 17.25 8.17 -7.00
N ASP A 263 17.65 7.62 -8.14
CA ASP A 263 16.75 7.39 -9.29
C ASP A 263 15.54 6.52 -8.93
N ILE A 264 15.78 5.44 -8.19
CA ILE A 264 14.73 4.50 -7.76
C ILE A 264 13.89 5.13 -6.64
N MET A 265 14.51 5.84 -5.71
CA MET A 265 13.82 6.52 -4.60
C MET A 265 12.92 7.66 -5.10
N ARG A 266 13.42 8.51 -5.99
CA ARG A 266 12.68 9.67 -6.54
C ARG A 266 11.46 9.23 -7.34
N LYS A 267 11.55 8.15 -8.12
CA LYS A 267 10.40 7.56 -8.85
C LYS A 267 9.30 7.07 -7.91
N GLN A 268 9.62 6.80 -6.66
CA GLN A 268 8.69 6.36 -5.62
C GLN A 268 8.23 7.51 -4.71
N GLY A 269 8.57 8.77 -5.05
CA GLY A 269 8.19 9.94 -4.26
C GLY A 269 9.04 10.17 -3.01
N ILE A 270 10.24 9.56 -2.93
CA ILE A 270 11.21 9.79 -1.86
C ILE A 270 12.29 10.75 -2.38
N PRO A 271 12.23 12.05 -2.03
CA PRO A 271 12.99 13.07 -2.75
C PRO A 271 14.43 13.24 -2.27
N ASP A 272 14.77 12.76 -1.08
CA ASP A 272 16.07 13.01 -0.45
C ASP A 272 16.45 11.92 0.57
N TRP A 273 17.67 12.04 1.10
CA TRP A 273 18.22 11.13 2.10
C TRP A 273 17.40 11.08 3.39
N LYS A 274 16.85 12.22 3.84
CA LYS A 274 16.10 12.29 5.10
C LYS A 274 14.85 11.42 5.03
N ASN A 275 14.10 11.57 3.94
CA ASN A 275 12.94 10.73 3.65
C ASN A 275 13.34 9.27 3.47
N CYS A 276 14.49 9.01 2.85
CA CYS A 276 15.03 7.67 2.71
C CYS A 276 15.30 7.02 4.08
N VAL A 277 15.89 7.76 5.04
CA VAL A 277 16.13 7.29 6.41
C VAL A 277 14.81 6.99 7.13
N TYR A 278 13.79 7.85 7.02
CA TYR A 278 12.47 7.56 7.60
C TYR A 278 11.95 6.20 7.13
N TRP A 279 11.94 5.98 5.81
CA TRP A 279 11.38 4.75 5.23
C TRP A 279 12.21 3.51 5.55
N HIS A 280 13.55 3.60 5.53
CA HIS A 280 14.42 2.50 5.96
C HIS A 280 14.12 2.06 7.40
N LEU A 281 14.00 3.02 8.32
CA LEU A 281 13.70 2.72 9.73
C LEU A 281 12.28 2.20 9.90
N ILE A 282 11.30 2.68 9.11
CA ILE A 282 9.92 2.18 9.14
C ILE A 282 9.89 0.72 8.72
N TYR A 283 10.50 0.38 7.58
CA TYR A 283 10.56 -1.00 7.12
C TYR A 283 11.32 -1.89 8.11
N ALA A 284 12.40 -1.40 8.70
CA ALA A 284 13.13 -2.16 9.72
C ALA A 284 12.25 -2.43 10.95
N ALA A 285 11.57 -1.41 11.48
CA ALA A 285 10.69 -1.53 12.63
C ALA A 285 9.51 -2.47 12.37
N VAL A 286 8.77 -2.27 11.26
CA VAL A 286 7.57 -3.07 10.98
C VAL A 286 7.88 -4.52 10.61
N ASN A 287 9.03 -4.79 9.99
CA ASN A 287 9.46 -6.16 9.70
C ASN A 287 10.04 -6.84 10.94
N THR A 288 10.72 -6.09 11.82
CA THR A 288 11.19 -6.62 13.11
C THR A 288 10.04 -6.93 14.07
N ALA A 289 8.98 -6.12 14.06
CA ALA A 289 7.79 -6.33 14.89
C ALA A 289 6.89 -7.49 14.40
N LYS A 290 7.14 -8.06 13.22
CA LYS A 290 6.44 -9.26 12.71
C LYS A 290 7.03 -10.52 13.32
N GLU A 291 6.20 -11.54 13.45
CA GLU A 291 6.70 -12.90 13.69
C GLU A 291 7.59 -13.36 12.54
N ASN A 292 8.63 -14.13 12.88
CA ASN A 292 9.52 -14.72 11.88
C ASN A 292 8.75 -15.70 11.00
N GLY A 293 8.89 -15.57 9.68
CA GLY A 293 8.19 -16.41 8.72
C GLY A 293 8.34 -15.93 7.29
N LEU A 294 7.78 -16.69 6.36
CA LEU A 294 7.91 -16.47 4.91
C LEU A 294 7.50 -15.04 4.50
N GLN A 295 6.35 -14.55 4.97
CA GLN A 295 5.87 -13.20 4.64
C GLN A 295 6.88 -12.12 5.04
N ARG A 296 7.46 -12.22 6.25
CA ARG A 296 8.43 -11.25 6.75
C ARG A 296 9.65 -11.17 5.83
N GLU A 297 10.22 -12.32 5.49
CA GLU A 297 11.42 -12.37 4.64
C GLU A 297 11.14 -11.88 3.21
N LEU A 298 9.96 -12.16 2.68
CA LEU A 298 9.54 -11.64 1.37
C LEU A 298 9.36 -10.13 1.37
N ASP A 299 8.78 -9.57 2.43
CA ASP A 299 8.64 -8.12 2.57
C ASP A 299 10.02 -7.45 2.61
N ILE A 300 10.98 -8.03 3.34
CA ILE A 300 12.37 -7.55 3.40
C ILE A 300 13.03 -7.61 2.02
N ILE A 301 12.99 -8.76 1.35
CA ILE A 301 13.57 -8.93 0.00
C ILE A 301 12.93 -7.96 -0.98
N SER A 302 11.61 -7.80 -0.92
CA SER A 302 10.86 -6.86 -1.74
C SER A 302 11.32 -5.43 -1.49
N ASN A 303 11.42 -5.00 -0.23
CA ASN A 303 11.92 -3.67 0.12
C ASN A 303 13.34 -3.43 -0.42
N VAL A 304 14.26 -4.39 -0.27
CA VAL A 304 15.62 -4.27 -0.83
C VAL A 304 15.59 -4.12 -2.35
N LYS A 305 14.77 -4.92 -3.05
CA LYS A 305 14.59 -4.81 -4.51
C LYS A 305 13.96 -3.47 -4.95
N PHE A 306 13.17 -2.83 -4.08
CA PHE A 306 12.65 -1.47 -4.29
C PHE A 306 13.64 -0.37 -3.88
N GLY A 307 14.91 -0.72 -3.66
CA GLY A 307 16.02 0.21 -3.45
C GLY A 307 16.34 0.49 -1.98
N PHE A 308 15.66 -0.14 -1.02
CA PHE A 308 15.98 -0.02 0.41
C PHE A 308 17.18 -0.90 0.80
N ILE A 309 18.31 -0.72 0.12
CA ILE A 309 19.48 -1.61 0.19
C ILE A 309 20.18 -1.61 1.56
N TYR A 310 19.98 -0.56 2.38
CA TYR A 310 20.55 -0.47 3.73
C TYR A 310 19.69 -1.16 4.80
N LEU A 311 18.50 -1.66 4.43
CA LEU A 311 17.53 -2.25 5.35
C LEU A 311 18.12 -3.42 6.16
N LEU A 312 18.83 -4.32 5.48
CA LEU A 312 19.38 -5.54 6.10
C LEU A 312 20.43 -5.23 7.18
N GLU A 313 21.29 -4.25 6.94
CA GLU A 313 22.30 -3.77 7.91
C GLU A 313 21.63 -3.13 9.14
N ILE A 314 20.60 -2.31 8.90
CA ILE A 314 19.83 -1.68 9.98
C ILE A 314 19.12 -2.74 10.82
N MET A 315 18.51 -3.74 10.18
CA MET A 315 17.80 -4.81 10.87
C MET A 315 18.74 -5.67 11.73
N ASP A 316 19.94 -6.00 11.25
CA ASP A 316 20.93 -6.72 12.06
C ASP A 316 21.30 -5.97 13.34
N LEU A 317 21.52 -4.65 13.23
CA LEU A 317 21.80 -3.83 14.41
C LEU A 317 20.64 -3.85 15.40
N ILE A 318 19.41 -3.75 14.90
CA ILE A 318 18.20 -3.79 15.71
C ILE A 318 18.10 -5.14 16.44
N GLU A 319 18.22 -6.25 15.72
CA GLU A 319 18.06 -7.58 16.30
C GLU A 319 19.19 -7.93 17.26
N ILE A 320 20.44 -7.64 16.90
CA ILE A 320 21.63 -8.06 17.65
C ILE A 320 21.92 -7.13 18.82
N SER A 321 21.59 -5.83 18.71
CA SER A 321 21.97 -4.83 19.72
C SER A 321 20.79 -4.16 20.40
N TYR A 322 19.75 -3.75 19.67
CA TYR A 322 18.60 -3.05 20.28
C TYR A 322 17.71 -4.01 21.09
N LEU A 323 17.23 -5.08 20.46
CA LEU A 323 16.27 -5.99 21.09
C LEU A 323 16.89 -6.83 22.22
N THR A 324 18.18 -7.11 22.16
CA THR A 324 18.92 -7.89 23.17
C THR A 324 19.41 -7.04 24.34
N ASN A 325 19.44 -5.71 24.22
CA ASN A 325 19.93 -4.80 25.26
C ASN A 325 18.90 -3.71 25.60
N ARG A 326 17.63 -4.08 25.78
CA ARG A 326 16.54 -3.14 26.12
C ARG A 326 16.72 -2.41 27.44
N ASP A 327 17.53 -2.93 28.37
CA ASP A 327 17.89 -2.24 29.60
C ASP A 327 18.77 -1.00 29.34
N LYS A 328 19.54 -1.01 28.24
CA LYS A 328 20.36 0.12 27.78
C LYS A 328 19.59 1.03 26.81
N TYR A 329 18.75 0.43 25.98
CA TYR A 329 17.94 1.09 24.97
C TYR A 329 16.46 0.91 25.31
N ASP A 330 16.00 1.65 26.32
CA ASP A 330 14.61 1.64 26.79
C ASP A 330 13.63 2.06 25.67
N THR A 331 14.03 3.06 24.88
CA THR A 331 13.33 3.55 23.69
C THR A 331 14.18 3.40 22.42
N PHE A 332 13.52 3.29 21.27
CA PHE A 332 14.20 3.20 19.97
C PHE A 332 14.98 4.48 19.64
N ALA A 333 14.52 5.65 20.13
CA ALA A 333 15.21 6.92 20.00
C ALA A 333 16.65 6.84 20.55
N ASN A 334 16.84 6.20 21.71
CA ASN A 334 18.15 6.02 22.34
C ASN A 334 19.08 5.11 21.54
N PHE A 335 18.55 4.34 20.59
CA PHE A 335 19.33 3.49 19.70
C PHE A 335 19.73 4.18 18.38
N LEU A 336 19.01 5.23 17.94
CA LEU A 336 19.25 5.91 16.66
C LEU A 336 20.69 6.40 16.46
N PRO A 337 21.42 6.94 17.46
CA PRO A 337 22.83 7.30 17.29
C PRO A 337 23.71 6.12 16.88
N THR A 338 23.35 4.89 17.25
CA THR A 338 24.08 3.69 16.85
C THR A 338 23.86 3.37 15.37
N ILE A 339 22.61 3.51 14.90
CA ILE A 339 22.29 3.32 13.49
C ILE A 339 22.94 4.41 12.63
N ALA A 340 22.83 5.68 13.03
CA ALA A 340 23.40 6.80 12.27
C ALA A 340 24.92 6.65 12.06
N ARG A 341 25.65 6.27 13.11
CA ARG A 341 27.09 6.01 13.01
C ARG A 341 27.41 4.83 12.10
N HIS A 342 26.62 3.75 12.13
CA HIS A 342 26.82 2.62 11.22
C HIS A 342 26.59 3.01 9.75
N LEU A 343 25.60 3.85 9.48
CA LEU A 343 25.37 4.39 8.13
C LEU A 343 26.50 5.33 7.70
N GLU A 344 27.05 6.13 8.63
CA GLU A 344 28.26 6.92 8.38
C GLU A 344 29.46 6.01 8.04
N ASP A 345 29.66 4.91 8.77
CA ASP A 345 30.70 3.93 8.48
C ASP A 345 30.52 3.28 7.10
N ILE A 346 29.28 2.88 6.74
CA ILE A 346 28.94 2.34 5.41
C ILE A 346 29.21 3.36 4.31
N SER A 347 29.02 4.66 4.56
CA SER A 347 29.26 5.70 3.55
C SER A 347 30.72 5.83 3.11
N ASN A 348 31.64 5.19 3.84
CA ASN A 348 33.06 5.10 3.49
C ASN A 348 33.40 3.84 2.66
N ILE A 349 32.45 2.94 2.44
CA ILE A 349 32.62 1.74 1.61
C ILE A 349 32.33 2.11 0.15
N PRO A 350 33.15 1.65 -0.83
CA PRO A 350 32.83 1.82 -2.25
C PRO A 350 31.42 1.28 -2.58
N SER A 351 30.64 2.05 -3.35
CA SER A 351 29.24 1.73 -3.65
C SER A 351 29.06 0.37 -4.32
N ASP A 352 29.96 0.00 -5.25
CA ASP A 352 29.90 -1.28 -5.96
C ASP A 352 30.11 -2.46 -5.00
N ASP A 353 31.12 -2.37 -4.13
CA ASP A 353 31.40 -3.38 -3.11
C ASP A 353 30.21 -3.59 -2.15
N PHE A 354 29.54 -2.50 -1.75
CA PHE A 354 28.36 -2.58 -0.91
C PHE A 354 27.17 -3.23 -1.64
N SER A 355 26.91 -2.80 -2.88
CA SER A 355 25.84 -3.35 -3.72
C SER A 355 26.01 -4.86 -3.93
N ASP A 356 27.23 -5.31 -4.25
CA ASP A 356 27.56 -6.72 -4.44
C ASP A 356 27.33 -7.53 -3.17
N ARG A 357 27.73 -6.99 -2.01
CA ARG A 357 27.48 -7.61 -0.70
C ARG A 357 25.99 -7.80 -0.42
N ILE A 358 25.18 -6.77 -0.67
CA ILE A 358 23.72 -6.85 -0.47
C ILE A 358 23.08 -7.83 -1.45
N SER A 359 23.48 -7.79 -2.71
CA SER A 359 23.00 -8.73 -3.75
C SER A 359 23.30 -10.19 -3.37
N ALA A 360 24.51 -10.47 -2.90
CA ALA A 360 24.90 -11.79 -2.41
C ALA A 360 24.04 -12.24 -1.22
N ARG A 361 23.77 -11.35 -0.27
CA ARG A 361 22.92 -11.65 0.90
C ARG A 361 21.46 -11.92 0.52
N VAL A 362 20.88 -11.12 -0.39
CA VAL A 362 19.52 -11.34 -0.91
C VAL A 362 19.44 -12.68 -1.63
N THR A 363 20.45 -13.02 -2.42
CA THR A 363 20.54 -14.30 -3.12
C THR A 363 20.58 -15.46 -2.12
N ALA A 364 21.46 -15.42 -1.13
CA ALA A 364 21.55 -16.45 -0.09
C ALA A 364 20.22 -16.61 0.68
N THR A 365 19.60 -15.52 1.11
CA THR A 365 18.31 -15.54 1.83
C THR A 365 17.21 -16.14 0.95
N THR A 366 17.16 -15.76 -0.33
CA THR A 366 16.19 -16.32 -1.28
C THR A 366 16.38 -17.83 -1.46
N SER A 367 17.64 -18.29 -1.52
CA SER A 367 17.97 -19.71 -1.57
C SER A 367 17.48 -20.46 -0.33
N ASP A 368 17.69 -19.90 0.86
CA ASP A 368 17.26 -20.51 2.13
C ASP A 368 15.74 -20.58 2.26
N LEU A 369 15.01 -19.57 1.77
CA LEU A 369 13.55 -19.59 1.71
C LEU A 369 13.03 -20.71 0.82
N TRP A 370 13.60 -20.87 -0.37
CA TRP A 370 13.23 -21.97 -1.27
C TRP A 370 13.50 -23.34 -0.64
N LYS A 371 14.63 -23.50 0.04
CA LYS A 371 14.97 -24.74 0.75
C LYS A 371 13.99 -25.02 1.89
N SER A 372 13.68 -24.02 2.72
CA SER A 372 12.72 -24.16 3.83
C SER A 372 11.32 -24.49 3.32
N ALA A 373 10.88 -23.86 2.23
CA ALA A 373 9.61 -24.16 1.58
C ALA A 373 9.56 -25.59 1.05
N GLU A 374 10.67 -26.09 0.49
CA GLU A 374 10.78 -27.47 0.01
C GLU A 374 10.68 -28.48 1.17
N GLU A 375 11.41 -28.24 2.26
CA GLU A 375 11.38 -29.10 3.46
C GLU A 375 9.99 -29.14 4.11
N ASN A 376 9.25 -28.04 4.06
CA ASN A 376 7.94 -27.88 4.71
C ASN A 376 6.76 -27.93 3.72
N CYS A 377 6.98 -28.36 2.49
CA CYS A 377 6.03 -28.20 1.38
C CYS A 377 4.62 -28.76 1.63
N LYS A 378 4.49 -29.80 2.46
CA LYS A 378 3.20 -30.42 2.84
C LYS A 378 2.35 -29.58 3.79
N LYS A 379 2.95 -28.58 4.44
CA LYS A 379 2.28 -27.67 5.38
C LYS A 379 2.00 -26.30 4.76
N LEU A 380 2.47 -26.06 3.54
CA LEU A 380 2.24 -24.80 2.85
C LEU A 380 0.76 -24.65 2.53
N SER A 381 0.23 -23.48 2.86
CA SER A 381 -1.06 -23.01 2.39
C SER A 381 -0.94 -22.47 0.96
N TYR A 382 -2.07 -22.25 0.30
CA TYR A 382 -2.06 -21.57 -1.00
C TYR A 382 -1.53 -20.13 -0.91
N SER A 383 -1.71 -19.44 0.23
CA SER A 383 -1.10 -18.10 0.38
C SER A 383 0.41 -18.19 0.38
N ASP A 384 1.00 -19.23 0.99
CA ASP A 384 2.45 -19.44 0.95
C ASP A 384 2.95 -19.69 -0.47
N ILE A 385 2.20 -20.46 -1.27
CA ILE A 385 2.52 -20.65 -2.69
C ILE A 385 2.48 -19.31 -3.44
N THR A 386 1.41 -18.53 -3.25
CA THR A 386 1.24 -17.21 -3.88
C THR A 386 2.40 -16.28 -3.52
N LEU A 387 2.86 -16.35 -2.27
CA LEU A 387 4.00 -15.60 -1.77
C LEU A 387 5.32 -16.04 -2.40
N LEU A 388 5.58 -17.35 -2.50
CA LEU A 388 6.78 -17.89 -3.17
C LEU A 388 6.83 -17.52 -4.65
N LEU A 389 5.69 -17.31 -5.31
CA LEU A 389 5.67 -16.85 -6.71
C LEU A 389 6.26 -15.45 -6.91
N SER A 390 6.38 -14.65 -5.84
CA SER A 390 7.05 -13.35 -5.87
C SER A 390 8.58 -13.45 -5.82
N LEU A 391 9.13 -14.62 -5.47
CA LEU A 391 10.56 -14.88 -5.52
C LEU A 391 11.04 -15.07 -6.96
N ASP A 392 12.36 -15.02 -7.12
CA ASP A 392 12.99 -15.30 -8.40
C ASP A 392 12.90 -16.80 -8.72
N ILE A 393 11.81 -17.21 -9.37
CA ILE A 393 11.62 -18.61 -9.80
C ILE A 393 12.66 -19.03 -10.85
N GLN A 394 13.16 -18.08 -11.67
CA GLN A 394 14.06 -18.39 -12.78
C GLN A 394 15.44 -18.81 -12.28
N SER A 395 15.92 -18.21 -11.19
CA SER A 395 17.18 -18.60 -10.54
C SER A 395 17.06 -19.87 -9.69
N TYR A 396 15.84 -20.27 -9.29
CA TYR A 396 15.58 -21.44 -8.42
C TYR A 396 14.53 -22.42 -8.99
N PRO A 397 14.65 -22.85 -10.26
CA PRO A 397 13.55 -23.57 -10.92
C PRO A 397 13.39 -24.99 -10.37
N LYS A 398 14.46 -25.60 -9.82
CA LYS A 398 14.38 -26.96 -9.28
C LYS A 398 13.63 -26.99 -7.94
N GLN A 399 13.97 -26.07 -7.06
CA GLN A 399 13.30 -25.90 -5.77
C GLN A 399 11.83 -25.53 -5.98
N ALA A 400 11.56 -24.59 -6.90
CA ALA A 400 10.18 -24.23 -7.28
C ALA A 400 9.39 -25.43 -7.80
N GLU A 401 9.97 -26.25 -8.69
CA GLU A 401 9.33 -27.49 -9.15
C GLU A 401 9.00 -28.43 -7.97
N ASN A 402 9.97 -28.67 -7.07
CA ASN A 402 9.79 -29.61 -5.96
C ASN A 402 8.69 -29.14 -5.00
N VAL A 403 8.67 -27.85 -4.66
CA VAL A 403 7.64 -27.22 -3.83
C VAL A 403 6.26 -27.36 -4.49
N PHE A 404 6.11 -26.96 -5.76
CA PHE A 404 4.83 -26.98 -6.45
C PHE A 404 4.29 -28.39 -6.64
N ARG A 405 5.14 -29.36 -6.99
CA ARG A 405 4.72 -30.77 -7.09
C ARG A 405 4.28 -31.33 -5.74
N CYS A 406 4.99 -31.01 -4.67
CA CYS A 406 4.63 -31.44 -3.33
C CYS A 406 3.29 -30.83 -2.89
N PHE A 407 3.10 -29.52 -3.10
CA PHE A 407 1.84 -28.83 -2.83
C PHE A 407 0.68 -29.50 -3.59
N MET A 408 0.81 -29.67 -4.91
CA MET A 408 -0.19 -30.34 -5.75
C MET A 408 -0.47 -31.79 -5.32
N GLY A 409 0.52 -32.50 -4.77
CA GLY A 409 0.35 -33.86 -4.25
C GLY A 409 -0.47 -33.96 -2.95
N THR A 410 -0.72 -32.83 -2.28
CA THR A 410 -1.50 -32.75 -1.04
C THR A 410 -2.89 -32.13 -1.22
N HIS A 411 -3.21 -31.65 -2.44
CA HIS A 411 -4.46 -30.95 -2.75
C HIS A 411 -5.27 -31.70 -3.82
N SER A 412 -6.61 -31.57 -3.76
CA SER A 412 -7.51 -32.19 -4.75
C SER A 412 -7.44 -31.46 -6.09
N ARG A 413 -7.75 -32.17 -7.18
CA ARG A 413 -7.93 -31.56 -8.52
C ARG A 413 -9.21 -30.73 -8.65
N ASP A 414 -10.12 -30.85 -7.70
CA ASP A 414 -11.31 -30.02 -7.61
C ASP A 414 -11.01 -28.65 -7.00
N ASP A 415 -9.82 -28.46 -6.46
CA ASP A 415 -9.33 -27.19 -5.94
C ASP A 415 -8.81 -26.31 -7.10
N GLU A 416 -9.32 -25.09 -7.23
CA GLU A 416 -8.85 -24.14 -8.25
C GLU A 416 -7.36 -23.82 -8.10
N HIS A 417 -6.87 -23.81 -6.85
CA HIS A 417 -5.48 -23.55 -6.50
C HIS A 417 -4.52 -24.61 -7.02
N TYR A 418 -5.00 -25.86 -7.20
CA TYR A 418 -4.23 -26.93 -7.83
C TYR A 418 -3.89 -26.55 -9.27
N TRP A 419 -4.88 -26.07 -10.04
CA TRP A 419 -4.68 -25.70 -11.45
C TRP A 419 -3.85 -24.42 -11.59
N MET A 420 -4.04 -23.44 -10.70
CA MET A 420 -3.17 -22.26 -10.66
C MET A 420 -1.71 -22.65 -10.40
N THR A 421 -1.46 -23.54 -9.43
CA THR A 421 -0.11 -24.07 -9.15
C THR A 421 0.44 -24.87 -10.34
N GLN A 422 -0.42 -25.65 -11.01
CA GLN A 422 -0.04 -26.40 -12.21
C GLN A 422 0.40 -25.48 -13.36
N TYR A 423 -0.29 -24.36 -13.58
CA TYR A 423 0.14 -23.34 -14.54
C TYR A 423 1.53 -22.79 -14.21
N GLN A 424 1.80 -22.50 -12.93
CA GLN A 424 3.12 -22.02 -12.49
C GLN A 424 4.22 -23.07 -12.67
N LEU A 425 3.91 -24.35 -12.43
CA LEU A 425 4.83 -25.45 -12.73
C LEU A 425 5.15 -25.54 -14.24
N GLY A 426 4.17 -25.25 -15.11
CA GLY A 426 4.40 -25.13 -16.56
C GLY A 426 5.40 -24.03 -16.90
N LYS A 427 5.31 -22.87 -16.25
CA LYS A 427 6.28 -21.77 -16.39
C LYS A 427 7.67 -22.18 -15.89
N VAL A 428 7.76 -22.87 -14.76
CA VAL A 428 9.04 -23.42 -14.25
C VAL A 428 9.68 -24.34 -15.29
N LYS A 429 8.90 -25.27 -15.87
CA LYS A 429 9.39 -26.20 -16.90
C LYS A 429 9.85 -25.49 -18.16
N TYR A 430 9.14 -24.46 -18.57
CA TYR A 430 9.55 -23.60 -19.68
C TYR A 430 10.91 -22.92 -19.39
N PHE A 431 11.11 -22.36 -18.19
CA PHE A 431 12.39 -21.74 -17.80
C PHE A 431 13.54 -22.75 -17.67
N GLN A 432 13.24 -24.02 -17.37
CA GLN A 432 14.23 -25.11 -17.40
C GLN A 432 14.59 -25.56 -18.83
N GLY A 433 13.91 -25.04 -19.86
CA GLY A 433 14.05 -25.52 -21.24
C GLY A 433 13.37 -26.86 -21.51
N GLU A 434 12.61 -27.40 -20.55
CA GLU A 434 11.84 -28.64 -20.70
C GLU A 434 10.53 -28.36 -21.45
N LEU A 435 10.65 -27.98 -22.72
CA LEU A 435 9.54 -27.46 -23.54
C LEU A 435 8.39 -28.47 -23.71
N ASP A 436 8.68 -29.76 -23.84
CA ASP A 436 7.66 -30.82 -23.97
C ASP A 436 6.85 -30.99 -22.69
N SER A 437 7.54 -31.01 -21.53
CA SER A 437 6.91 -31.05 -20.22
C SER A 437 6.04 -29.81 -19.98
N ALA A 438 6.56 -28.63 -20.33
CA ALA A 438 5.83 -27.37 -20.22
C ALA A 438 4.57 -27.37 -21.09
N GLU A 439 4.68 -27.80 -22.35
CA GLU A 439 3.56 -27.93 -23.28
C GLU A 439 2.49 -28.88 -22.75
N GLN A 440 2.87 -30.05 -22.24
CA GLN A 440 1.93 -30.99 -21.64
C GLN A 440 1.20 -30.38 -20.44
N ILE A 441 1.92 -29.67 -19.57
CA ILE A 441 1.34 -29.06 -18.37
C ILE A 441 0.38 -27.93 -18.73
N PHE A 442 0.73 -27.04 -19.66
CA PHE A 442 -0.16 -25.96 -20.11
C PHE A 442 -1.40 -26.51 -20.81
N ASN A 443 -1.27 -27.53 -21.66
CA ASN A 443 -2.41 -28.19 -22.29
C ASN A 443 -3.34 -28.86 -21.27
N GLN A 444 -2.77 -29.50 -20.23
CA GLN A 444 -3.57 -30.03 -19.13
C GLN A 444 -4.30 -28.92 -18.39
N TYR A 445 -3.61 -27.83 -18.04
CA TYR A 445 -4.22 -26.67 -17.39
C TYR A 445 -5.41 -26.13 -18.21
N LEU A 446 -5.20 -25.87 -19.51
CA LEU A 446 -6.22 -25.32 -20.41
C LEU A 446 -7.43 -26.25 -20.63
N LYS A 447 -7.26 -27.56 -20.44
CA LYS A 447 -8.40 -28.51 -20.48
C LYS A 447 -9.38 -28.28 -19.33
N TYR A 448 -8.90 -27.83 -18.18
CA TYR A 448 -9.71 -27.57 -17.00
C TYR A 448 -10.09 -26.09 -16.86
N GLN A 449 -9.18 -25.19 -17.22
CA GLN A 449 -9.35 -23.74 -17.16
C GLN A 449 -9.12 -23.12 -18.55
N PRO A 450 -10.09 -23.23 -19.49
CA PRO A 450 -9.93 -22.80 -20.87
C PRO A 450 -10.06 -21.28 -21.08
N GLN A 451 -10.46 -20.53 -20.05
CA GLN A 451 -10.72 -19.09 -20.12
C GLN A 451 -10.10 -18.35 -18.93
N GLY A 452 -10.09 -17.02 -18.99
CA GLY A 452 -9.51 -16.16 -17.95
C GLY A 452 -8.05 -15.78 -18.23
N GLU A 453 -7.51 -14.88 -17.40
CA GLU A 453 -6.18 -14.27 -17.58
C GLU A 453 -5.05 -15.31 -17.60
N MET A 454 -5.07 -16.31 -16.72
CA MET A 454 -4.05 -17.37 -16.75
C MET A 454 -4.18 -18.26 -17.99
N ALA A 455 -5.39 -18.39 -18.58
CA ALA A 455 -5.57 -19.12 -19.83
C ALA A 455 -4.95 -18.37 -21.02
N SER A 456 -5.15 -17.04 -21.12
CA SER A 456 -4.44 -16.23 -22.15
C SER A 456 -2.93 -16.34 -21.98
N GLY A 457 -2.44 -16.28 -20.73
CA GLY A 457 -1.03 -16.51 -20.40
C GLY A 457 -0.51 -17.91 -20.81
N ALA A 458 -1.31 -18.96 -20.60
CA ALA A 458 -0.95 -20.33 -21.00
C ALA A 458 -0.92 -20.51 -22.52
N PHE A 459 -1.89 -19.95 -23.26
CA PHE A 459 -1.87 -19.93 -24.73
C PHE A 459 -0.66 -19.18 -25.27
N TRP A 460 -0.32 -18.03 -24.67
CA TRP A 460 0.90 -17.30 -25.03
C TRP A 460 2.16 -18.14 -24.80
N ARG A 461 2.31 -18.79 -23.64
CA ARG A 461 3.46 -19.67 -23.37
C ARG A 461 3.54 -20.86 -24.32
N LEU A 462 2.41 -21.47 -24.68
CA LEU A 462 2.36 -22.50 -25.71
C LEU A 462 2.81 -21.97 -27.07
N GLY A 463 2.40 -20.75 -27.44
CA GLY A 463 2.88 -20.08 -28.66
C GLY A 463 4.40 -19.91 -28.67
N GLN A 464 4.99 -19.47 -27.55
CA GLN A 464 6.44 -19.36 -27.40
C GLN A 464 7.15 -20.71 -27.55
N ILE A 465 6.59 -21.77 -26.96
CA ILE A 465 7.10 -23.13 -27.11
C ILE A 465 7.07 -23.56 -28.59
N LYS A 466 5.97 -23.33 -29.30
CA LYS A 466 5.85 -23.67 -30.73
C LYS A 466 6.81 -22.87 -31.60
N GLN A 467 6.98 -21.58 -31.32
CA GLN A 467 7.93 -20.73 -32.02
C GLN A 467 9.36 -21.23 -31.83
N GLN A 468 9.77 -21.59 -30.60
CA GLN A 468 11.09 -22.16 -30.34
C GLN A 468 11.32 -23.51 -31.04
N LYS A 469 10.26 -24.27 -31.28
CA LYS A 469 10.29 -25.53 -32.05
C LYS A 469 10.24 -25.33 -33.57
N GLY A 470 10.17 -24.09 -34.06
CA GLY A 470 10.04 -23.78 -35.50
C GLY A 470 8.62 -23.93 -36.07
N ASN A 471 7.61 -24.17 -35.23
CA ASN A 471 6.23 -24.37 -35.66
C ASN A 471 5.48 -23.02 -35.71
N TYR A 472 5.91 -22.13 -36.59
CA TYR A 472 5.44 -20.73 -36.63
C TYR A 472 3.94 -20.56 -36.88
N ASN A 473 3.33 -21.38 -37.74
CA ASN A 473 1.89 -21.32 -37.98
C ASN A 473 1.06 -21.67 -36.73
N GLU A 474 1.48 -22.68 -35.97
CA GLU A 474 0.83 -23.04 -34.69
C GLU A 474 1.06 -21.94 -33.65
N ALA A 475 2.27 -21.40 -33.56
CA ALA A 475 2.60 -20.31 -32.65
C ALA A 475 1.72 -19.08 -32.89
N LYS A 476 1.52 -18.69 -34.16
CA LYS A 476 0.64 -17.59 -34.54
C LYS A 476 -0.79 -17.81 -34.05
N GLN A 477 -1.36 -19.00 -34.32
CA GLN A 477 -2.72 -19.32 -33.88
C GLN A 477 -2.87 -19.26 -32.35
N LEU A 478 -1.84 -19.70 -31.61
CA LEU A 478 -1.82 -19.67 -30.16
C LEU A 478 -1.75 -18.24 -29.61
N TYR A 479 -0.92 -17.38 -30.21
CA TYR A 479 -0.88 -15.95 -29.84
C TYR A 479 -2.19 -15.23 -30.15
N GLU A 480 -2.79 -15.49 -31.32
CA GLU A 480 -4.12 -14.96 -31.67
C GLU A 480 -5.20 -15.48 -30.72
N HIS A 481 -5.09 -16.73 -30.23
CA HIS A 481 -5.99 -17.25 -29.20
C HIS A 481 -5.80 -16.52 -27.87
N ALA A 482 -4.55 -16.33 -27.43
CA ALA A 482 -4.25 -15.57 -26.21
C ALA A 482 -4.88 -14.16 -26.26
N LEU A 483 -4.75 -13.48 -27.39
CA LEU A 483 -5.32 -12.13 -27.61
C LEU A 483 -6.85 -12.12 -27.76
N ARG A 484 -7.48 -13.23 -28.15
CA ARG A 484 -8.95 -13.34 -28.12
C ARG A 484 -9.49 -13.41 -26.69
N ILE A 485 -8.73 -14.03 -25.77
CA ILE A 485 -9.09 -14.13 -24.36
C ILE A 485 -8.76 -12.82 -23.63
N ASP A 486 -7.57 -12.27 -23.85
CA ASP A 486 -7.14 -10.98 -23.33
C ASP A 486 -6.56 -10.11 -24.46
N PRO A 487 -7.38 -9.22 -25.05
CA PRO A 487 -6.94 -8.30 -26.10
C PRO A 487 -5.83 -7.33 -25.67
N ASN A 488 -5.63 -7.15 -24.37
CA ASN A 488 -4.65 -6.21 -23.82
C ASN A 488 -3.35 -6.90 -23.38
N LEU A 489 -3.20 -8.21 -23.61
CA LEU A 489 -1.99 -8.96 -23.25
C LEU A 489 -0.80 -8.53 -24.13
N LEU A 490 -0.05 -7.53 -23.65
CA LEU A 490 1.05 -6.90 -24.39
C LEU A 490 2.14 -7.91 -24.77
N GLN A 491 2.42 -8.88 -23.90
CA GLN A 491 3.39 -9.95 -24.15
C GLN A 491 3.01 -10.77 -25.38
N ALA A 492 1.74 -11.16 -25.52
CA ALA A 492 1.28 -11.92 -26.68
C ALA A 492 1.27 -11.09 -27.96
N LYS A 493 0.91 -9.80 -27.85
CA LYS A 493 0.96 -8.86 -28.98
C LYS A 493 2.39 -8.68 -29.51
N ASN A 494 3.35 -8.50 -28.61
CA ASN A 494 4.76 -8.36 -28.99
C ASN A 494 5.29 -9.66 -29.60
N SER A 495 5.04 -10.82 -28.98
CA SER A 495 5.47 -12.11 -29.53
C SER A 495 4.85 -12.42 -30.90
N LEU A 496 3.59 -12.01 -31.13
CA LEU A 496 2.96 -12.15 -32.45
C LEU A 496 3.62 -11.25 -33.50
N ASN A 497 3.90 -9.99 -33.17
CA ASN A 497 4.58 -9.07 -34.08
C ASN A 497 5.98 -9.57 -34.45
N GLU A 498 6.77 -9.99 -33.45
CA GLU A 498 8.09 -10.59 -33.65
C GLU A 498 8.01 -11.83 -34.55
N LEU A 499 7.02 -12.69 -34.34
CA LEU A 499 6.80 -13.88 -35.15
C LEU A 499 6.45 -13.53 -36.61
N LEU A 500 5.60 -12.53 -36.83
CA LEU A 500 5.22 -12.09 -38.18
C LEU A 500 6.43 -11.55 -38.94
N GLU A 501 7.30 -10.78 -38.30
CA GLU A 501 8.55 -10.31 -38.91
C GLU A 501 9.50 -11.45 -39.30
N ILE A 502 9.54 -12.53 -38.51
CA ILE A 502 10.33 -13.73 -38.82
C ILE A 502 9.72 -14.42 -40.05
N MET A 503 8.40 -14.62 -40.05
CA MET A 503 7.68 -15.28 -41.14
C MET A 503 7.71 -14.50 -42.47
N GLU A 504 7.89 -13.18 -42.44
CA GLU A 504 8.04 -12.34 -43.64
C GLU A 504 9.46 -12.40 -44.24
N LYS A 505 10.46 -12.85 -43.47
CA LYS A 505 11.87 -12.94 -43.88
C LYS A 505 12.28 -14.32 -44.39
N GLU A 506 11.46 -15.34 -44.17
CA GLU A 506 11.58 -16.71 -44.70
C GLU A 506 10.78 -16.87 -45.99
#